data_AF-A0A164WL83-F1
#
_entry.id   AF-A0A164WL83-F1
#
_cell.length_a   1.000
_cell.length_b   1.000
_cell.length_c   1.000
_cell.angle_alpha   90.00
_cell.angle_beta   90.00
_cell.angle_gamma   90.00
#
_symmetry.space_group_name_H-M   'P 1'
#
loop_
_entity.id
_entity.type
_entity.pdbx_description
1 polymer ?
#
loop_
_entity_poly.entity_id
_entity_poly.type
_entity_poly.pdbx_seq_one_letter_code
_entity_poly.pdbx_strand_id
1 'polypeptide(L)'
;MVRRFVPMNCPHPAAFICVISSELTQIFKSWYMIFFQLPVVPELLLTAFRASLFRWVFQRPGLKEEDAKAYLYLYRHRNDLTGPINYYRSMIDPDTMGQEGIVVKVPTLLIWGGEDRFLNISMAHQSAK
;
A
#
# COMPACT_ATOMS: atom_id res chain seq x y z
N MET A 1 -2.89 7.56 24.20
CA MET A 1 -1.54 6.95 24.18
C MET A 1 -1.65 5.53 23.65
N VAL A 2 -0.80 5.13 22.70
CA VAL A 2 -0.75 3.76 22.16
C VAL A 2 -0.03 2.85 23.15
N ARG A 3 -0.56 1.63 23.42
CA ARG A 3 0.03 0.67 24.38
C ARG A 3 0.68 -0.55 23.71
N ARG A 4 0.17 -0.96 22.55
CA ARG A 4 0.67 -2.05 21.71
C ARG A 4 0.43 -1.68 20.25
N PHE A 5 1.29 -2.16 19.35
CA PHE A 5 1.20 -1.88 17.92
C PHE A 5 1.26 -3.18 17.12
N VAL A 6 0.36 -3.35 16.16
CA VAL A 6 0.29 -4.57 15.33
C VAL A 6 0.19 -4.17 13.85
N PRO A 7 1.32 -3.90 13.19
CA PRO A 7 1.34 -3.73 11.73
C PRO A 7 1.12 -5.08 11.03
N MET A 8 0.32 -5.07 9.96
CA MET A 8 0.07 -6.24 9.13
C MET A 8 0.48 -5.95 7.68
N ASN A 9 1.45 -6.71 7.14
CA ASN A 9 2.02 -6.48 5.81
C ASN A 9 2.38 -5.00 5.57
N CYS A 10 2.86 -4.33 6.62
CA CYS A 10 3.16 -2.91 6.61
C CYS A 10 4.59 -2.73 7.16
N PRO A 11 5.56 -2.39 6.31
CA PRO A 11 6.94 -2.26 6.72
C PRO A 11 7.16 -0.96 7.49
N HIS A 12 8.20 -0.93 8.31
CA HIS A 12 8.70 0.31 8.87
C HIS A 12 9.14 1.25 7.73
N PRO A 13 8.89 2.58 7.81
CA PRO A 13 9.25 3.51 6.73
C PRO A 13 10.73 3.44 6.33
N ALA A 14 11.64 3.37 7.31
CA ALA A 14 13.08 3.21 7.03
C ALA A 14 13.42 1.87 6.34
N ALA A 15 12.70 0.79 6.68
CA ALA A 15 12.88 -0.50 6.03
C ALA A 15 12.37 -0.48 4.59
N PHE A 16 11.25 0.20 4.34
CA PHE A 16 10.73 0.38 2.99
C PHE A 16 11.74 1.08 2.08
N ILE A 17 12.34 2.19 2.54
CA ILE A 17 13.34 2.96 1.80
C ILE A 17 14.61 2.12 1.57
N CYS A 18 15.10 1.44 2.61
CA CYS A 18 16.28 0.59 2.49
C CYS A 18 16.09 -0.51 1.42
N VAL A 19 14.93 -1.18 1.42
CA VAL A 19 14.65 -2.27 0.48
C VAL A 19 14.34 -1.76 -0.93
N ILE A 20 13.56 -0.70 -1.09
CA ILE A 20 13.23 -0.17 -2.43
C ILE A 20 14.48 0.35 -3.15
N SER A 21 15.48 0.84 -2.42
CA SER A 21 16.76 1.29 -2.98
C SER A 21 17.75 0.15 -3.26
N SER A 22 17.53 -1.06 -2.74
CA SER A 22 18.48 -2.18 -2.85
C SER A 22 17.94 -3.39 -3.61
N GLU A 23 16.62 -3.56 -3.74
CA GLU A 23 16.00 -4.73 -4.37
C GLU A 23 15.18 -4.36 -5.61
N LEU A 24 15.68 -4.75 -6.79
CA LEU A 24 14.98 -4.55 -8.06
C LEU A 24 13.58 -5.19 -8.10
N THR A 25 13.43 -6.36 -7.46
CA THR A 25 12.14 -7.06 -7.38
C THR A 25 11.08 -6.21 -6.67
N GLN A 26 11.45 -5.44 -5.65
CA GLN A 26 10.54 -4.52 -4.97
C GLN A 26 10.21 -3.32 -5.84
N ILE A 27 11.19 -2.76 -6.56
CA ILE A 27 10.95 -1.63 -7.49
C ILE A 27 9.88 -2.04 -8.52
N PHE A 28 10.01 -3.23 -9.11
CA PHE A 28 9.02 -3.75 -10.05
C PHE A 28 7.64 -3.97 -9.40
N LYS A 29 7.59 -4.46 -8.15
CA LYS A 29 6.32 -4.57 -7.41
C LYS A 29 5.68 -3.21 -7.11
N SER A 30 6.48 -2.14 -7.03
CA SER A 30 6.06 -0.79 -6.64
C SER A 30 5.75 0.14 -7.82
N TRP A 31 5.67 -0.37 -9.05
CA TRP A 31 5.40 0.41 -10.27
C TRP A 31 4.15 1.30 -10.16
N TYR A 32 3.13 0.81 -9.45
CA TYR A 32 1.85 1.47 -9.29
C TYR A 32 1.96 2.77 -8.49
N MET A 33 2.95 2.89 -7.61
CA MET A 33 3.20 4.12 -6.83
C MET A 33 3.64 5.27 -7.73
N ILE A 34 4.43 4.98 -8.77
CA ILE A 34 4.84 5.95 -9.79
C ILE A 34 3.65 6.30 -10.69
N PHE A 35 2.88 5.29 -11.11
CA PHE A 35 1.66 5.50 -11.90
C PHE A 35 0.68 6.46 -11.21
N PHE A 36 0.52 6.35 -9.89
CA PHE A 36 -0.34 7.23 -9.09
C PHE A 36 0.11 8.69 -8.98
N GLN A 37 1.34 9.02 -9.39
CA GLN A 37 1.81 10.41 -9.47
C GLN A 37 1.21 11.18 -10.66
N LEU A 38 0.70 10.49 -11.68
CA LEU A 38 0.09 11.16 -12.83
C LEU A 38 -1.17 11.94 -12.39
N PRO A 39 -1.35 13.19 -12.86
CA PRO A 39 -2.53 13.96 -12.54
C PRO A 39 -3.73 13.38 -13.30
N VAL A 40 -4.84 13.14 -12.61
CA VAL A 40 -6.16 12.77 -13.17
C VAL A 40 -6.24 11.37 -13.83
N VAL A 41 -5.18 10.91 -14.48
CA VAL A 41 -5.12 9.64 -15.24
C VAL A 41 -5.44 8.42 -14.38
N PRO A 42 -4.87 8.24 -13.18
CA PRO A 42 -5.20 7.10 -12.33
C PRO A 42 -6.66 7.10 -11.93
N GLU A 43 -7.21 8.24 -11.50
CA GLU A 43 -8.61 8.38 -11.12
C GLU A 43 -9.55 7.99 -12.27
N LEU A 44 -9.25 8.42 -13.50
CA LEU A 44 -10.05 8.11 -14.68
C LEU A 44 -10.01 6.63 -15.03
N LEU A 45 -8.82 6.03 -15.11
CA LEU A 45 -8.67 4.63 -15.49
C LEU A 45 -9.26 3.69 -14.45
N LEU A 46 -9.01 3.96 -13.16
CA LEU A 46 -9.57 3.16 -12.07
C LEU A 46 -11.10 3.25 -12.03
N THR A 47 -11.69 4.41 -12.33
CA THR A 47 -13.15 4.56 -12.44
C THR A 47 -13.71 3.83 -13.66
N ALA A 48 -13.07 3.97 -14.82
CA ALA A 48 -13.50 3.36 -16.08
C ALA A 48 -13.44 1.82 -16.05
N PHE A 49 -12.40 1.26 -15.44
CA PHE A 49 -12.16 -0.19 -15.37
C PHE A 49 -12.47 -0.79 -13.98
N ARG A 50 -13.25 -0.09 -13.15
CA ARG A 50 -13.51 -0.46 -11.75
C ARG A 50 -13.92 -1.91 -11.56
N ALA A 51 -14.89 -2.42 -12.33
CA ALA A 51 -15.39 -3.79 -12.14
C ALA A 51 -14.30 -4.85 -12.40
N SER A 52 -13.51 -4.66 -13.46
CA SER A 52 -12.43 -5.57 -13.84
C SER A 52 -11.26 -5.50 -12.87
N LEU A 53 -10.87 -4.29 -12.46
CA LEU A 53 -9.78 -4.09 -11.51
C LEU A 53 -10.15 -4.64 -10.13
N PHE A 54 -11.35 -4.33 -9.63
CA PHE A 54 -11.82 -4.88 -8.36
C PHE A 54 -11.84 -6.40 -8.42
N ARG A 55 -12.38 -6.98 -9.50
CA ARG A 55 -12.34 -8.43 -9.66
C ARG A 55 -10.90 -8.97 -9.65
N TRP A 56 -9.93 -8.31 -10.29
CA TRP A 56 -8.54 -8.74 -10.28
C TRP A 56 -7.84 -8.60 -8.92
N VAL A 57 -8.10 -7.52 -8.18
CA VAL A 57 -7.51 -7.28 -6.85
C VAL A 57 -8.13 -8.22 -5.81
N PHE A 58 -9.44 -8.47 -5.92
CA PHE A 58 -10.26 -9.13 -4.92
C PHE A 58 -10.70 -10.55 -5.28
N GLN A 59 -10.20 -11.13 -6.38
CA GLN A 59 -10.21 -12.59 -6.62
C GLN A 59 -9.29 -13.30 -5.61
N ARG A 60 -9.56 -13.14 -4.32
CA ARG A 60 -8.85 -13.80 -3.23
C ARG A 60 -9.80 -14.77 -2.53
N PRO A 61 -9.31 -15.93 -2.07
CA PRO A 61 -10.11 -16.80 -1.22
C PRO A 61 -10.63 -16.02 -0.02
N GLY A 62 -11.94 -16.05 0.21
CA GLY A 62 -12.57 -15.49 1.41
C GLY A 62 -13.25 -14.13 1.26
N LEU A 63 -13.13 -13.42 0.13
CA LEU A 63 -13.99 -12.25 -0.09
C LEU A 63 -15.36 -12.68 -0.61
N LYS A 64 -16.42 -12.29 0.09
CA LYS A 64 -17.78 -12.56 -0.36
C LYS A 64 -18.19 -11.58 -1.46
N GLU A 65 -19.12 -11.99 -2.30
CA GLU A 65 -19.64 -11.13 -3.38
C GLU A 65 -20.32 -9.86 -2.85
N GLU A 66 -20.96 -9.95 -1.68
CA GLU A 66 -21.57 -8.80 -0.98
C GLU A 66 -20.53 -7.73 -0.62
N ASP A 67 -19.37 -8.13 -0.10
CA ASP A 67 -18.28 -7.23 0.25
C ASP A 67 -17.71 -6.56 -1.00
N ALA A 68 -17.53 -7.34 -2.08
CA ALA A 68 -17.05 -6.81 -3.36
C ALA A 68 -18.00 -5.74 -3.92
N LYS A 69 -19.32 -5.94 -3.80
CA LYS A 69 -20.33 -4.94 -4.21
C LYS A 69 -20.26 -3.68 -3.36
N ALA A 70 -20.05 -3.81 -2.04
CA ALA A 70 -19.89 -2.66 -1.15
C ALA A 70 -18.67 -1.81 -1.54
N TYR A 71 -17.54 -2.43 -1.84
CA TYR A 71 -16.36 -1.70 -2.33
C TYR A 71 -16.58 -1.04 -3.70
N LEU A 72 -17.24 -1.72 -4.63
CA LEU A 72 -17.58 -1.14 -5.94
C LEU A 72 -18.55 0.06 -5.83
N TYR A 73 -19.39 0.07 -4.79
CA TYR A 73 -20.25 1.19 -4.47
C TYR A 73 -19.45 2.36 -3.87
N LEU A 74 -18.50 2.06 -2.97
CA LEU A 74 -17.65 3.07 -2.33
C LEU A 74 -16.79 3.85 -3.34
N TYR A 75 -16.25 3.18 -4.35
CA TYR A 75 -15.38 3.78 -5.37
C TYR A 75 -16.10 3.99 -6.70
N ARG A 76 -17.34 4.49 -6.64
CA ARG A 76 -18.19 4.65 -7.82
C ARG A 76 -17.81 5.88 -8.64
N HIS A 77 -17.45 6.96 -7.96
CA HIS A 77 -17.17 8.24 -8.57
C HIS A 77 -15.66 8.51 -8.58
N ARG A 78 -15.23 9.29 -9.57
CA ARG A 78 -13.82 9.68 -9.74
C ARG A 78 -13.20 10.27 -8.45
N ASN A 79 -13.97 11.09 -7.75
CA ASN A 79 -13.51 11.79 -6.55
C ASN A 79 -13.35 10.86 -5.33
N ASP A 80 -14.00 9.69 -5.33
CA ASP A 80 -13.90 8.71 -4.25
C ASP A 80 -12.49 8.09 -4.20
N LEU A 81 -11.78 8.08 -5.33
CA LEU A 81 -10.42 7.55 -5.48
C LEU A 81 -9.33 8.58 -5.19
N THR A 82 -9.66 9.88 -5.15
CA THR A 82 -8.67 10.94 -4.96
C THR A 82 -7.97 10.83 -3.61
N GLY A 83 -8.70 10.53 -2.52
CA GLY A 83 -8.11 10.33 -1.19
C GLY A 83 -7.09 9.19 -1.15
N PRO A 84 -7.48 7.95 -1.53
CA PRO A 84 -6.56 6.82 -1.60
C PRO A 84 -5.35 7.03 -2.51
N ILE A 85 -5.53 7.67 -3.68
CA ILE A 85 -4.40 7.96 -4.59
C ILE A 85 -3.48 9.02 -3.98
N ASN A 86 -4.04 10.03 -3.30
CA ASN A 86 -3.23 11.07 -2.65
C ASN A 86 -2.33 10.52 -1.56
N TYR A 87 -2.69 9.41 -0.89
CA TYR A 87 -1.77 8.72 0.02
C TYR A 87 -0.46 8.30 -0.66
N TYR A 88 -0.54 7.82 -1.91
CA TYR A 88 0.66 7.48 -2.68
C TYR A 88 1.38 8.71 -3.22
N ARG A 89 0.66 9.79 -3.55
CA ARG A 89 1.27 11.07 -3.95
C ARG A 89 2.08 11.67 -2.80
N SER A 90 1.54 11.67 -1.58
CA SER A 90 2.27 12.16 -0.41
C SER A 90 3.48 11.29 -0.05
N MET A 91 3.46 9.99 -0.36
CA MET A 91 4.62 9.12 -0.07
C MET A 91 5.85 9.41 -0.92
N ILE A 92 5.72 10.12 -2.05
CA ILE A 92 6.85 10.50 -2.92
C ILE A 92 7.24 11.97 -2.69
N ASP A 93 6.57 12.66 -1.75
CA ASP A 93 6.90 14.03 -1.37
C ASP A 93 8.28 14.09 -0.69
N PRO A 94 9.27 14.78 -1.27
CA PRO A 94 10.61 14.90 -0.68
C PRO A 94 10.63 15.43 0.75
N ASP A 95 9.62 16.22 1.14
CA ASP A 95 9.52 16.79 2.49
C ASP A 95 9.06 15.75 3.54
N THR A 96 8.48 14.63 3.10
CA THR A 96 7.97 13.56 3.98
C THR A 96 8.64 12.21 3.75
N MET A 97 9.30 12.02 2.61
CA MET A 97 10.09 10.85 2.29
C MET A 97 11.30 10.74 3.22
N GLY A 98 11.44 9.59 3.89
CA GLY A 98 12.63 9.33 4.69
C GLY A 98 12.65 10.06 6.01
N GLN A 99 11.52 10.13 6.72
CA GLN A 99 11.55 10.42 8.15
C GLN A 99 12.40 9.37 8.88
N GLU A 100 13.67 9.71 9.06
CA GLU A 100 14.63 8.96 9.84
C GLU A 100 14.34 9.15 11.34
N GLY A 101 14.73 8.17 12.15
CA GLY A 101 14.65 8.30 13.61
C GLY A 101 13.27 8.03 14.22
N ILE A 102 12.28 7.55 13.45
CA ILE A 102 11.06 6.99 14.05
C ILE A 102 11.42 5.70 14.78
N VAL A 103 11.30 5.72 16.11
CA VAL A 103 11.53 4.55 16.96
C VAL A 103 10.23 4.16 17.65
N VAL A 104 9.77 2.95 17.39
CA VAL A 104 8.58 2.38 18.03
C VAL A 104 8.94 1.90 19.43
N LYS A 105 8.45 2.59 20.47
CA LYS A 105 8.77 2.33 21.89
C LYS A 105 7.81 1.37 22.60
N VAL A 106 6.81 0.85 21.90
CA VAL A 106 5.77 -0.03 22.46
C VAL A 106 5.97 -1.47 22.01
N PRO A 107 5.51 -2.46 22.79
CA PRO A 107 5.47 -3.84 22.33
C PRO A 107 4.78 -3.95 20.97
N THR A 108 5.49 -4.50 19.99
CA THR A 108 5.07 -4.54 18.59
C THR A 108 5.06 -5.96 18.07
N LEU A 109 3.98 -6.33 17.38
CA LEU A 109 3.84 -7.61 16.68
C LEU A 109 3.67 -7.33 15.18
N LEU A 110 4.69 -7.62 14.38
CA LEU A 110 4.58 -7.56 12.93
C LEU A 110 4.01 -8.88 12.40
N ILE A 111 2.84 -8.83 11.75
CA ILE A 111 2.24 -9.97 11.05
C ILE A 111 2.52 -9.80 9.56
N TRP A 112 3.04 -10.85 8.91
CA TRP A 112 3.41 -10.79 7.49
C TRP A 112 2.96 -12.02 6.71
N GLY A 113 2.19 -11.82 5.65
CA GLY A 113 1.90 -12.85 4.65
C GLY A 113 3.08 -13.04 3.70
N GLY A 114 3.62 -14.26 3.62
CA GLY A 114 4.82 -14.56 2.81
C GLY A 114 4.65 -14.41 1.30
N GLU A 115 3.42 -14.56 0.79
CA GLU A 115 3.09 -14.45 -0.64
C GLU A 115 2.53 -13.08 -1.03
N ASP A 116 3.09 -12.00 -0.46
CA ASP A 116 2.66 -10.65 -0.76
C ASP A 116 3.06 -10.24 -2.21
N ARG A 117 2.05 -9.82 -2.98
CA ARG A 117 2.19 -9.39 -4.38
C ARG A 117 2.84 -8.02 -4.52
N PHE A 118 2.80 -7.19 -3.47
CA PHE A 118 3.22 -5.79 -3.47
C PHE A 118 4.49 -5.56 -2.66
N LEU A 119 4.77 -6.39 -1.66
CA LEU A 119 5.92 -6.22 -0.76
C LEU A 119 6.79 -7.47 -0.70
N ASN A 120 8.10 -7.29 -0.56
CA ASN A 120 9.04 -8.38 -0.32
C ASN A 120 9.16 -8.68 1.18
N ILE A 121 9.34 -9.96 1.51
CA ILE A 121 9.52 -10.41 2.90
C ILE A 121 10.79 -9.83 3.55
N SER A 122 11.78 -9.44 2.76
CA SER A 122 12.97 -8.72 3.22
C SER A 122 12.63 -7.43 3.97
N MET A 123 11.54 -6.75 3.59
CA MET A 123 11.06 -5.58 4.32
C MET A 123 10.62 -5.91 5.74
N ALA A 124 10.03 -7.09 5.96
CA ALA A 124 9.64 -7.53 7.30
C ALA A 124 10.87 -7.72 8.18
N HIS A 125 11.90 -8.41 7.64
CA HIS A 125 13.16 -8.62 8.34
C HIS A 125 13.89 -7.31 8.64
N GLN A 126 13.88 -6.37 7.70
CA GLN A 126 14.51 -5.07 7.90
C GLN A 126 13.72 -4.18 8.88
N SER A 127 12.40 -4.35 8.98
CA SER A 127 11.55 -3.63 9.95
C SER A 127 11.71 -4.10 11.38
N ALA A 128 12.24 -5.31 11.59
CA ALA A 128 12.45 -5.90 12.90
C ALA A 128 13.82 -5.57 13.52
N LYS A 129 14.68 -4.85 12.79
CA LYS A 129 15.98 -4.36 13.25
C LYS A 129 15.83 -2.99 13.90
#